data_AF-A0A132C0U9-F1
#
_entry.id   AF-A0A132C0U9-F1
#
_cell.length_a   1.000
_cell.length_b   1.000
_cell.length_c   1.000
_cell.angle_alpha   90.00
_cell.angle_beta   90.00
_cell.angle_gamma   90.00
#
_symmetry.space_group_name_H-M   'P 1'
#
loop_
_entity.id
_entity.type
_entity.pdbx_description
1 polymer ?
#
loop_
_entity_poly.entity_id
_entity_poly.type
_entity_poly.pdbx_seq_one_letter_code
_entity_poly.pdbx_strand_id
1 'polypeptide(L)'
;MLRLAPDMASLAVGSNNFPSRVYENAPELVDWLAEEMRRYHVKPEIEAFDLSHIYQAAAMNQDGRILGKLYVQFVMGVANAMPADRDVFDYYVKTVRRIAPNAEWCAAGIGQHQLRLNEWSVINGGHARTGLEDNVRLDRDTLAASNAQLVGLVVDICNRNERPVANWQQARQILDLRAPTL
;
A
#
# COMPACT_ATOMS: atom_id res chain seq x y z
N MET A 1 5.04 3.86 -18.52
CA MET A 1 6.09 2.96 -17.96
C MET A 1 5.65 1.51 -17.87
N LEU A 2 4.34 1.20 -17.81
CA LEU A 2 3.82 -0.18 -17.71
C LEU A 2 4.33 -1.16 -18.79
N ARG A 3 4.58 -0.67 -20.02
CA ARG A 3 5.20 -1.47 -21.10
C ARG A 3 6.58 -2.07 -20.79
N LEU A 4 7.26 -1.57 -19.74
CA LEU A 4 8.51 -2.13 -19.24
C LEU A 4 8.29 -3.41 -18.41
N ALA A 5 7.03 -3.80 -18.20
CA ALA A 5 6.60 -5.00 -17.46
C ALA A 5 7.25 -5.14 -16.07
N PRO A 6 7.16 -4.11 -15.20
CA PRO A 6 7.60 -4.27 -13.81
C PRO A 6 6.76 -5.35 -13.09
N ASP A 7 7.27 -5.88 -11.99
CA ASP A 7 6.52 -6.84 -11.17
C ASP A 7 5.20 -6.23 -10.67
N MET A 8 5.26 -4.97 -10.23
CA MET A 8 4.13 -4.25 -9.64
C MET A 8 4.11 -2.79 -10.10
N ALA A 9 2.93 -2.17 -10.02
CA ALA A 9 2.74 -0.74 -10.18
C ALA A 9 1.61 -0.27 -9.26
N SER A 10 1.75 0.94 -8.71
CA SER A 10 0.70 1.55 -7.89
C SER A 10 -0.49 1.97 -8.76
N LEU A 11 -1.71 1.79 -8.23
CA LEU A 11 -2.96 2.15 -8.88
C LEU A 11 -3.92 2.77 -7.86
N ALA A 12 -4.16 4.07 -7.97
CA ALA A 12 -5.28 4.70 -7.28
C ALA A 12 -6.57 4.41 -8.07
N VAL A 13 -7.57 3.84 -7.40
CA VAL A 13 -8.87 3.49 -8.01
C VAL A 13 -9.96 4.51 -7.74
N GLY A 14 -9.59 5.67 -7.20
CA GLY A 14 -10.50 6.76 -6.88
C GLY A 14 -9.76 8.08 -6.71
N SER A 15 -10.52 9.17 -6.67
CA SER A 15 -9.99 10.52 -6.50
C SER A 15 -10.22 11.03 -5.09
N ASN A 16 -9.31 11.86 -4.59
CA ASN A 16 -9.40 12.49 -3.27
C ASN A 16 -8.67 13.84 -3.29
N ASN A 17 -8.86 14.66 -2.25
CA ASN A 17 -8.07 15.88 -2.09
C ASN A 17 -6.65 15.55 -1.61
N PHE A 18 -5.70 16.39 -2.02
CA PHE A 18 -4.29 16.42 -1.62
C PHE A 18 -3.95 17.81 -1.05
N PRO A 19 -2.72 18.04 -0.51
CA PRO A 19 -2.41 19.25 0.25
C PRO A 19 -2.73 20.57 -0.46
N SER A 20 -2.57 20.61 -1.79
CA SER A 20 -2.73 21.82 -2.60
C SER A 20 -3.53 21.61 -3.89
N ARG A 21 -4.11 20.42 -4.11
CA ARG A 21 -4.81 20.07 -5.36
C ARG A 21 -5.74 18.87 -5.16
N VAL A 22 -6.55 18.57 -6.17
CA VAL A 22 -7.19 17.26 -6.28
C VAL A 22 -6.15 16.24 -6.78
N TYR A 23 -6.18 15.05 -6.20
CA TYR A 23 -5.51 13.88 -6.75
C TYR A 23 -6.51 13.17 -7.67
N GLU A 24 -6.47 13.58 -8.93
CA GLU A 24 -7.45 13.19 -9.95
C GLU A 24 -7.12 11.82 -10.53
N ASN A 25 -8.05 10.88 -10.36
CA ASN A 25 -8.06 9.57 -10.99
C ASN A 25 -9.46 9.33 -11.55
N ALA A 26 -9.70 9.85 -12.76
CA ALA A 26 -10.97 9.70 -13.44
C ALA A 26 -11.27 8.20 -13.70
N PRO A 27 -12.53 7.74 -13.62
CA PRO A 27 -12.87 6.33 -13.80
C PRO A 27 -12.30 5.70 -15.09
N GLU A 28 -12.37 6.43 -16.21
CA GLU A 28 -11.81 5.96 -17.50
C GLU A 28 -10.29 5.77 -17.44
N LEU A 29 -9.57 6.63 -16.72
CA LEU A 29 -8.12 6.48 -16.52
C LEU A 29 -7.81 5.27 -15.64
N VAL A 30 -8.59 5.06 -14.57
CA VAL A 30 -8.45 3.89 -13.69
C VAL A 30 -8.65 2.60 -14.48
N ASP A 31 -9.70 2.53 -15.31
CA ASP A 31 -9.98 1.37 -16.15
C ASP A 31 -8.88 1.14 -17.19
N TRP A 32 -8.43 2.20 -17.86
CA TRP A 32 -7.34 2.10 -18.83
C TRP A 32 -6.02 1.63 -18.19
N LEU A 33 -5.67 2.15 -17.00
CA LEU A 33 -4.47 1.71 -16.28
C LEU A 33 -4.57 0.24 -15.85
N ALA A 34 -5.74 -0.19 -15.36
CA ALA A 34 -5.97 -1.59 -15.00
C ALA A 34 -5.86 -2.52 -16.22
N GLU A 35 -6.40 -2.10 -17.38
CA GLU A 35 -6.27 -2.82 -18.64
C GLU A 35 -4.80 -2.93 -19.09
N GLU A 36 -4.04 -1.83 -19.05
CA GLU A 36 -2.62 -1.84 -19.42
C GLU A 36 -1.78 -2.70 -18.44
N MET A 37 -2.09 -2.66 -17.14
CA MET A 37 -1.46 -3.55 -16.16
C MET A 37 -1.75 -5.02 -16.47
N ARG A 38 -2.99 -5.38 -16.83
CA ARG A 38 -3.33 -6.74 -17.29
C ARG A 38 -2.57 -7.13 -18.55
N ARG A 39 -2.53 -6.25 -19.55
CA ARG A 39 -1.85 -6.46 -20.83
C ARG A 39 -0.36 -6.77 -20.66
N TYR A 40 0.30 -6.06 -19.75
CA TYR A 40 1.73 -6.25 -19.46
C TYR A 40 2.00 -7.17 -18.27
N HIS A 41 0.96 -7.82 -17.73
CA HIS A 41 1.03 -8.73 -16.59
C HIS A 41 1.71 -8.11 -15.35
N VAL A 42 1.43 -6.84 -15.09
CA VAL A 42 1.87 -6.08 -13.93
C VAL A 42 0.83 -6.23 -12.82
N LYS A 43 1.25 -6.62 -11.61
CA LYS A 43 0.33 -6.72 -10.46
C LYS A 43 0.06 -5.33 -9.87
N PRO A 44 -1.21 -4.89 -9.72
CA PRO A 44 -1.50 -3.63 -9.05
C PRO A 44 -1.22 -3.69 -7.55
N GLU A 45 -0.59 -2.65 -7.00
CA GLU A 45 -0.71 -2.26 -5.59
C GLU A 45 -1.76 -1.14 -5.51
N ILE A 46 -2.86 -1.37 -4.81
CA ILE A 46 -3.96 -0.39 -4.76
C ILE A 46 -3.67 0.67 -3.72
N GLU A 47 -3.65 1.93 -4.16
CA GLU A 47 -3.45 3.08 -3.27
C GLU A 47 -4.80 3.59 -2.73
N ALA A 48 -5.18 3.10 -1.56
CA ALA A 48 -6.43 3.46 -0.90
C ALA A 48 -6.23 4.68 0.03
N PHE A 49 -6.44 5.87 -0.53
CA PHE A 49 -6.48 7.14 0.20
C PHE A 49 -7.79 7.38 0.96
N ASP A 50 -8.85 6.64 0.65
CA ASP A 50 -10.18 6.73 1.29
C ASP A 50 -10.90 5.36 1.26
N LEU A 51 -11.93 5.19 2.09
CA LEU A 51 -12.65 3.94 2.31
C LEU A 51 -13.28 3.40 1.01
N SER A 52 -13.85 4.29 0.20
CA SER A 52 -14.49 3.91 -1.06
C SER A 52 -13.51 3.25 -2.04
N HIS A 53 -12.21 3.57 -1.95
CA HIS A 53 -11.19 2.98 -2.81
C HIS A 53 -11.02 1.49 -2.51
N ILE A 54 -11.18 1.07 -1.25
CA ILE A 54 -11.15 -0.35 -0.86
C ILE A 54 -12.31 -1.11 -1.51
N TYR A 55 -13.51 -0.52 -1.50
CA TYR A 55 -14.68 -1.11 -2.16
C TYR A 55 -14.53 -1.17 -3.68
N GLN A 56 -14.02 -0.11 -4.29
CA GLN A 56 -13.78 -0.07 -5.72
C GLN A 56 -12.77 -1.13 -6.15
N ALA A 57 -11.68 -1.29 -5.40
CA ALA A 57 -10.68 -2.32 -5.66
C ALA A 57 -11.25 -3.74 -5.55
N ALA A 58 -12.09 -3.99 -4.54
CA ALA A 58 -12.78 -5.27 -4.41
C ALA A 58 -13.73 -5.54 -5.59
N ALA A 59 -14.49 -4.53 -6.02
CA ALA A 59 -15.38 -4.66 -7.19
C ALA A 59 -14.59 -4.95 -8.48
N MET A 60 -13.51 -4.19 -8.72
CA MET A 60 -12.62 -4.40 -9.86
C MET A 60 -11.91 -5.76 -9.83
N ASN A 61 -11.63 -6.31 -8.65
CA ASN A 61 -11.08 -7.66 -8.53
C ASN A 61 -12.15 -8.73 -8.83
N GLN A 62 -13.38 -8.52 -8.35
CA GLN A 62 -14.51 -9.44 -8.58
C GLN A 62 -14.94 -9.51 -10.06
N ASP A 63 -14.89 -8.40 -10.79
CA ASP A 63 -15.24 -8.35 -12.22
C ASP A 63 -14.06 -8.63 -13.17
N GLY A 64 -12.88 -8.91 -12.63
CA GLY A 64 -11.70 -9.32 -13.39
C GLY A 64 -10.89 -8.18 -14.01
N ARG A 65 -11.21 -6.91 -13.71
CA ARG A 65 -10.33 -5.77 -14.06
C ARG A 65 -9.00 -5.79 -13.30
N ILE A 66 -8.97 -6.34 -12.09
CA ILE A 66 -7.74 -6.63 -11.34
C ILE A 66 -7.62 -8.13 -11.18
N LEU A 67 -6.56 -8.73 -11.73
CA LEU A 67 -6.36 -10.18 -11.72
C LEU A 67 -5.61 -10.65 -10.47
N GLY A 68 -5.90 -11.88 -10.06
CA GLY A 68 -5.18 -12.59 -9.00
C GLY A 68 -5.47 -12.04 -7.60
N LYS A 69 -4.56 -12.32 -6.67
CA LYS A 69 -4.69 -11.89 -5.27
C LYS A 69 -4.62 -10.36 -5.17
N LEU A 70 -5.64 -9.72 -4.63
CA LEU A 70 -5.63 -8.26 -4.40
C LEU A 70 -4.56 -7.87 -3.36
N TYR A 71 -3.89 -6.73 -3.58
CA TYR A 71 -3.00 -6.12 -2.59
C TYR A 71 -3.37 -4.65 -2.40
N VAL A 72 -3.75 -4.27 -1.18
CA VAL A 72 -4.26 -2.92 -0.87
C VAL A 72 -3.35 -2.21 0.12
N GLN A 73 -2.92 -1.00 -0.22
CA GLN A 73 -2.18 -0.09 0.64
C GLN A 73 -3.12 0.95 1.23
N PHE A 74 -3.24 0.99 2.56
CA PHE A 74 -3.93 2.07 3.27
C PHE A 74 -2.99 3.26 3.39
N VAL A 75 -3.30 4.37 2.70
CA VAL A 75 -2.47 5.59 2.76
C VAL A 75 -3.12 6.58 3.72
N MET A 76 -2.42 6.93 4.79
CA MET A 76 -2.97 7.78 5.86
C MET A 76 -1.98 8.89 6.27
N GLY A 77 -2.51 10.06 6.59
CA GLY A 77 -1.73 11.23 7.03
C GLY A 77 -1.39 12.24 5.93
N VAL A 78 -1.86 12.05 4.69
CA VAL A 78 -1.78 13.09 3.65
C VAL A 78 -2.73 14.23 4.02
N ALA A 79 -2.26 15.49 3.98
CA ALA A 79 -3.12 16.63 4.26
C ALA A 79 -4.30 16.69 3.27
N ASN A 80 -5.50 16.97 3.79
CA ASN A 80 -6.79 16.96 3.09
C ASN A 80 -7.31 15.59 2.62
N ALA A 81 -6.62 14.48 2.89
CA ALA A 81 -7.11 13.12 2.65
C ALA A 81 -7.42 12.42 3.99
N MET A 82 -7.32 11.08 4.04
CA MET A 82 -7.54 10.31 5.27
C MET A 82 -6.44 10.61 6.31
N PRO A 83 -6.77 11.13 7.51
CA PRO A 83 -5.80 11.28 8.60
C PRO A 83 -5.33 9.92 9.11
N ALA A 84 -4.19 9.90 9.81
CA ALA A 84 -3.70 8.72 10.53
C ALA A 84 -4.52 8.46 11.79
N ASP A 85 -5.70 7.87 11.62
CA ASP A 85 -6.68 7.56 12.65
C ASP A 85 -6.77 6.05 12.93
N ARG A 86 -6.81 5.66 14.22
CA ARG A 86 -6.76 4.24 14.61
C ARG A 86 -8.07 3.51 14.36
N ASP A 87 -9.21 4.14 14.65
CA ASP A 87 -10.52 3.51 14.48
C ASP A 87 -10.82 3.30 13.00
N VAL A 88 -10.44 4.25 12.15
CA VAL A 88 -10.53 4.09 10.69
C VAL A 88 -9.60 3.00 10.19
N PHE A 89 -8.35 2.94 10.66
CA PHE A 89 -7.41 1.88 10.30
C PHE A 89 -7.98 0.49 10.64
N ASP A 90 -8.49 0.30 11.86
CA ASP A 90 -9.07 -0.97 12.28
C ASP A 90 -10.33 -1.31 11.45
N TYR A 91 -11.11 -0.29 11.06
CA TYR A 91 -12.24 -0.46 10.15
C TYR A 91 -11.81 -0.84 8.72
N TYR A 92 -10.69 -0.32 8.21
CA TYR A 92 -10.13 -0.71 6.91
C TYR A 92 -9.70 -2.18 6.93
N VAL A 93 -8.98 -2.63 7.96
CA VAL A 93 -8.59 -4.03 8.15
C VAL A 93 -9.83 -4.93 8.20
N LYS A 94 -10.85 -4.56 9.00
CA LYS A 94 -12.13 -5.28 9.06
C LYS A 94 -12.82 -5.34 7.71
N THR A 95 -12.78 -4.26 6.94
CA THR A 95 -13.43 -4.16 5.63
C THR A 95 -12.75 -5.05 4.62
N VAL A 96 -11.42 -4.98 4.47
CA VAL A 96 -10.65 -5.86 3.57
C VAL A 96 -10.90 -7.33 3.89
N ARG A 97 -10.80 -7.73 5.17
CA ARG A 97 -11.07 -9.12 5.59
C ARG A 97 -12.47 -9.60 5.22
N ARG A 98 -13.47 -8.72 5.25
CA ARG A 98 -14.87 -9.05 4.94
C ARG A 98 -15.14 -9.14 3.45
N ILE A 99 -14.63 -8.20 2.65
CA ILE A 99 -15.02 -8.08 1.23
C ILE A 99 -14.00 -8.68 0.26
N ALA A 100 -12.76 -8.87 0.70
CA ALA A 100 -11.68 -9.46 -0.06
C ALA A 100 -10.82 -10.37 0.87
N PRO A 101 -11.38 -11.48 1.39
CA PRO A 101 -10.74 -12.29 2.45
C PRO A 101 -9.39 -12.89 2.08
N ASN A 102 -9.10 -13.04 0.78
CA ASN A 102 -7.84 -13.56 0.28
C ASN A 102 -6.81 -12.46 -0.01
N ALA A 103 -7.17 -11.18 0.13
CA ALA A 103 -6.29 -10.06 -0.17
C ALA A 103 -5.18 -9.92 0.88
N GLU A 104 -4.01 -9.53 0.42
CA GLU A 104 -2.97 -8.97 1.29
C GLU A 104 -3.21 -7.47 1.46
N TRP A 105 -2.66 -6.87 2.52
CA TRP A 105 -2.70 -5.43 2.69
C TRP A 105 -1.46 -4.90 3.42
N CYS A 106 -1.11 -3.66 3.12
CA CYS A 106 -0.11 -2.88 3.85
C CYS A 106 -0.69 -1.52 4.26
N ALA A 107 0.08 -0.74 5.02
CA ALA A 107 -0.25 0.66 5.26
C ALA A 107 0.99 1.55 5.22
N ALA A 108 0.77 2.78 4.78
CA ALA A 108 1.75 3.83 4.63
C ALA A 108 1.30 5.08 5.40
N GLY A 109 2.12 5.50 6.36
CA GLY A 109 1.91 6.73 7.11
C GLY A 109 2.77 7.85 6.54
N ILE A 110 2.18 9.03 6.31
CA ILE A 110 2.91 10.18 5.79
C ILE A 110 3.49 11.05 6.91
N GLY A 111 4.73 11.48 6.74
CA GLY A 111 5.48 12.32 7.68
C GLY A 111 5.62 11.66 9.05
N GLN A 112 5.27 12.41 10.10
CA GLN A 112 5.33 11.96 11.49
C GLN A 112 4.49 10.70 11.79
N HIS A 113 3.62 10.29 10.88
CA HIS A 113 2.75 9.13 11.03
C HIS A 113 3.36 7.83 10.51
N GLN A 114 4.49 7.87 9.79
CA GLN A 114 5.12 6.69 9.18
C GLN A 114 5.34 5.55 10.18
N LEU A 115 6.07 5.81 11.27
CA LEU A 115 6.42 4.79 12.25
C LEU A 115 5.17 4.22 12.95
N ARG A 116 4.20 5.08 13.27
CA ARG A 116 2.93 4.68 13.89
C ARG A 116 2.13 3.71 13.00
N LEU A 117 2.02 4.01 11.70
CA LEU A 117 1.34 3.10 10.78
C LEU A 117 2.11 1.80 10.58
N ASN A 118 3.45 1.83 10.61
CA ASN A 118 4.24 0.60 10.57
C ASN A 118 3.94 -0.29 11.78
N GLU A 119 3.87 0.27 13.00
CA GLU A 119 3.49 -0.48 14.20
C GLU A 119 2.09 -1.08 14.08
N TRP A 120 1.10 -0.29 13.64
CA TRP A 120 -0.26 -0.78 13.47
C TRP A 120 -0.37 -1.90 12.45
N SER A 121 0.30 -1.77 11.30
CA SER A 121 0.33 -2.82 10.27
C SER A 121 1.00 -4.09 10.79
N VAL A 122 2.16 -3.95 11.46
CA VAL A 122 2.90 -5.11 11.95
C VAL A 122 2.09 -5.87 13.01
N ILE A 123 1.47 -5.17 13.96
CA ILE A 123 0.69 -5.82 15.03
C ILE A 123 -0.57 -6.51 14.49
N ASN A 124 -1.22 -5.93 13.49
CA ASN A 124 -2.49 -6.45 12.96
C ASN A 124 -2.32 -7.49 11.83
N GLY A 125 -1.09 -7.92 11.54
CA GLY A 125 -0.80 -8.97 10.56
C GLY A 125 -0.73 -8.49 9.11
N GLY A 126 -0.69 -7.18 8.86
CA GLY A 126 -0.44 -6.62 7.52
C GLY A 126 1.05 -6.45 7.22
N HIS A 127 1.35 -5.76 6.13
CA HIS A 127 2.72 -5.43 5.70
C HIS A 127 3.00 -3.93 5.90
N ALA A 128 4.27 -3.53 5.91
CA ALA A 128 4.68 -2.15 6.22
C ALA A 128 5.41 -1.50 5.04
N ARG A 129 5.16 -0.20 4.82
CA ARG A 129 5.88 0.66 3.89
C ARG A 129 6.62 1.77 4.65
N THR A 130 7.85 2.05 4.24
CA THR A 130 8.66 3.16 4.78
C THR A 130 9.58 3.70 3.69
N GLY A 131 10.11 4.90 3.91
CA GLY A 131 11.04 5.53 2.99
C GLY A 131 10.95 7.06 2.99
N LEU A 132 11.95 7.68 2.36
CA LEU A 132 12.10 9.12 2.24
C LEU A 132 11.02 9.79 1.39
N GLU A 133 10.32 9.01 0.54
CA GLU A 133 9.13 9.49 -0.17
C GLU A 133 8.04 9.95 0.80
N ASP A 134 7.80 9.16 1.85
CA ASP A 134 6.71 9.40 2.79
C ASP A 134 7.16 10.27 3.97
N ASN A 135 8.42 10.16 4.40
CA ASN A 135 8.95 10.87 5.55
C ASN A 135 10.49 11.00 5.51
N VAL A 136 10.99 12.23 5.67
CA VAL A 136 12.44 12.54 5.65
C VAL A 136 13.09 12.63 7.03
N ARG A 137 12.35 12.35 8.12
CA ARG A 137 12.80 12.56 9.50
C ARG A 137 12.71 11.29 10.35
N LEU A 138 13.58 11.16 11.35
CA LEU A 138 13.48 10.12 12.38
C LEU A 138 12.58 10.56 13.54
N ASP A 139 12.65 11.85 13.87
CA ASP A 139 11.88 12.51 14.90
C ASP A 139 11.60 13.96 14.51
N ARG A 140 11.14 14.81 15.43
CA ARG A 140 10.80 16.21 15.12
C ARG A 140 12.00 17.00 14.57
N ASP A 141 13.20 16.72 15.08
CA ASP A 141 14.37 17.56 14.90
C ASP A 141 15.45 16.90 14.03
N THR A 142 15.43 15.57 13.90
CA THR A 142 16.46 14.78 13.20
C THR A 142 16.03 14.31 11.81
N LEU A 143 16.85 14.58 10.79
CA LEU A 143 16.67 14.01 9.44
C LEU A 143 17.13 12.54 9.40
N ALA A 144 16.44 11.73 8.60
CA ALA A 144 16.90 10.38 8.30
C ALA A 144 18.12 10.43 7.37
N ALA A 145 19.19 9.73 7.72
CA ALA A 145 20.42 9.68 6.95
C ALA A 145 20.28 8.85 5.66
N SER A 146 19.32 7.91 5.62
CA SER A 146 19.06 7.07 4.43
C SER A 146 17.72 6.35 4.53
N ASN A 147 17.23 5.84 3.39
CA ASN A 147 16.13 4.86 3.37
C ASN A 147 16.44 3.62 4.22
N ALA A 148 17.70 3.15 4.22
CA ALA A 148 18.10 1.98 5.00
C ALA A 148 17.92 2.19 6.51
N GLN A 149 18.14 3.42 6.99
CA GLN A 149 17.89 3.76 8.39
C GLN A 149 16.40 3.67 8.74
N LEU A 150 15.52 4.15 7.86
CA LEU A 150 14.07 4.04 8.04
C LEU A 150 13.59 2.58 7.98
N VAL A 151 14.16 1.77 7.08
CA VAL A 151 13.91 0.32 7.04
C VAL A 151 14.32 -0.36 8.35
N GLY A 152 15.46 0.02 8.94
CA GLY A 152 15.91 -0.49 10.24
C GLY A 152 14.87 -0.31 11.35
N LEU A 153 14.20 0.84 11.40
CA LEU A 153 13.12 1.09 12.37
C LEU A 153 11.95 0.11 12.22
N VAL A 154 11.59 -0.25 10.99
CA VAL A 154 10.52 -1.24 10.72
C VAL A 154 10.97 -2.65 11.06
N VAL A 155 12.22 -3.00 10.78
CA VAL A 155 12.82 -4.29 11.19
C VAL A 155 12.77 -4.45 12.71
N ASP A 156 13.07 -3.39 13.47
CA ASP A 156 12.98 -3.41 14.93
C ASP A 156 11.54 -3.63 15.41
N ILE A 157 10.55 -3.00 14.78
CA ILE A 157 9.12 -3.25 15.06
C ILE A 157 8.78 -4.72 14.81
N CYS A 158 9.20 -5.28 13.68
CA CYS A 158 8.99 -6.69 13.34
C CYS A 158 9.60 -7.63 14.41
N ASN A 159 10.84 -7.38 14.82
CA ASN A 159 11.54 -8.16 15.85
C ASN A 159 10.82 -8.11 17.20
N ARG A 160 10.37 -6.93 17.64
CA ARG A 160 9.63 -6.77 18.91
C ARG A 160 8.27 -7.47 18.93
N ASN A 161 7.69 -7.74 17.75
CA ASN A 161 6.40 -8.42 17.60
C ASN A 161 6.53 -9.86 17.12
N GLU A 162 7.74 -10.43 17.14
CA GLU A 162 8.03 -11.80 16.72
C GLU A 162 7.53 -12.14 15.30
N ARG A 163 7.50 -11.13 14.42
CA ARG A 163 7.12 -11.28 13.01
C ARG A 163 8.38 -11.25 12.15
N PRO A 164 8.79 -12.37 11.53
CA PRO A 164 10.00 -12.39 10.72
C PRO A 164 9.86 -11.48 9.49
N VAL A 165 10.93 -10.77 9.16
CA VAL A 165 11.00 -9.94 7.95
C VAL A 165 11.06 -10.88 6.74
N ALA A 166 10.10 -10.74 5.82
CA ALA A 166 10.06 -11.54 4.60
C ALA A 166 11.29 -11.24 3.73
N ASN A 167 11.98 -12.28 3.28
CA ASN A 167 12.92 -12.13 2.17
C ASN A 167 12.15 -11.89 0.87
N TRP A 168 12.86 -11.49 -0.19
CA TRP A 168 12.21 -11.13 -1.46
C TRP A 168 11.49 -12.33 -2.12
N GLN A 169 11.96 -13.56 -1.91
CA GLN A 169 11.28 -14.77 -2.41
C GLN A 169 9.93 -14.99 -1.72
N GLN A 170 9.91 -14.86 -0.39
CA GLN A 170 8.69 -14.94 0.41
C GLN A 170 7.72 -13.83 0.04
N ALA A 171 8.21 -12.59 -0.12
CA ALA A 171 7.39 -11.46 -0.56
C ALA A 171 6.72 -11.75 -1.92
N ARG A 172 7.47 -12.29 -2.89
CA ARG A 172 6.89 -12.71 -4.18
C ARG A 172 5.82 -13.77 -4.01
N GLN A 173 6.05 -14.79 -3.17
CA GLN A 173 5.06 -15.84 -2.91
C GLN A 173 3.80 -15.30 -2.22
N ILE A 174 3.96 -14.47 -1.19
CA ILE A 174 2.85 -13.82 -0.47
C ILE A 174 1.99 -13.02 -1.44
N LEU A 175 2.64 -12.24 -2.31
CA LEU A 175 2.00 -11.37 -3.28
C LEU A 175 1.62 -12.06 -4.59
N ASP A 176 1.77 -13.38 -4.71
CA ASP A 176 1.42 -14.12 -5.94
C ASP A 176 2.11 -13.54 -7.19
N LEU A 177 3.38 -13.17 -7.05
CA LEU A 177 4.23 -12.66 -8.13
C LEU A 177 4.95 -13.81 -8.83
N ARG A 178 5.21 -13.63 -10.13
CA ARG A 178 5.98 -14.58 -10.92
C ARG A 178 7.42 -14.72 -10.37
N ALA A 179 7.97 -15.92 -10.49
CA ALA A 179 9.38 -16.15 -10.21
C ALA A 179 10.22 -15.32 -11.20
N PRO A 180 11.39 -14.79 -10.77
CA PRO A 180 12.29 -14.08 -11.67
C PRO A 180 12.67 -14.99 -12.83
N THR A 181 12.61 -14.47 -14.05
CA THR A 181 13.21 -15.12 -15.21
C THR A 181 14.73 -15.02 -15.04
N LEU A 182 15.42 -16.16 -15.01
CA LEU A 182 16.90 -16.23 -15.02
C LEU A 182 17.48 -15.76 -16.35
#